data_AF-A0AB34UEL4-F1
#
_entry.id   AF-A0AB34UEL4-F1
#
_cell.length_a   1.000
_cell.length_b   1.000
_cell.length_c   1.000
_cell.angle_alpha   90.00
_cell.angle_beta   90.00
_cell.angle_gamma   90.00
#
_symmetry.space_group_name_H-M   'P 1'
#
loop_
_entity.id
_entity.type
_entity.pdbx_description
1 polymer ?
#
loop_
_entity_poly.entity_id
_entity_poly.type
_entity_poly.pdbx_seq_one_letter_code
_entity_poly.pdbx_strand_id
1 'polypeptide(L)' 'MLKDLTALFAPQNRRLIKLTTVARDDQELLLESFSGTESLSELFSFELSMISRDASLELKSQIGQ' A
#
# COMPACT_ATOMS: atom_id res chain seq x y z
N MET A 1 0.18 22.62 -11.60
CA MET A 1 -1.02 22.52 -12.46
C MET A 1 -1.15 21.17 -13.17
N LEU A 2 -0.27 20.77 -14.11
CA LEU A 2 -0.45 19.45 -14.77
C LEU A 2 -0.18 18.25 -13.83
N LYS A 3 0.86 18.32 -12.98
CA LYS A 3 1.15 17.30 -11.95
C LYS A 3 0.05 17.16 -10.90
N ASP A 4 -0.68 18.24 -10.62
CA ASP A 4 -1.81 18.20 -9.67
C ASP A 4 -3.01 17.46 -10.27
N LEU A 5 -3.16 17.51 -11.60
CA LEU A 5 -4.24 16.82 -12.30
C LEU A 5 -3.95 15.31 -12.44
N THR A 6 -2.70 14.91 -12.63
CA THR A 6 -2.32 13.48 -12.67
C THR A 6 -2.56 12.79 -11.34
N ALA A 7 -2.45 13.51 -10.22
CA ALA A 7 -2.75 12.98 -8.89
C ALA A 7 -4.22 12.56 -8.73
N LEU A 8 -5.16 13.12 -9.52
CA LEU A 8 -6.57 12.72 -9.51
C LEU A 8 -6.78 11.28 -10.02
N PHE A 9 -5.87 10.80 -10.87
CA PHE A 9 -5.92 9.47 -11.46
C PHE A 9 -4.97 8.48 -10.78
N ALA A 10 -4.28 8.91 -9.72
CA ALA A 10 -3.41 8.03 -8.94
C ALA A 10 -4.26 6.88 -8.34
N PRO A 11 -3.77 5.63 -8.34
CA PRO A 11 -4.53 4.47 -7.86
C PRO A 11 -5.00 4.58 -6.40
N GLN A 12 -4.28 5.33 -5.55
CA GLN A 12 -4.65 5.62 -4.16
C GLN A 12 -5.61 6.82 -3.99
N ASN A 13 -5.93 7.57 -5.06
CA ASN A 13 -6.84 8.71 -4.98
C ASN A 13 -8.24 8.27 -4.53
N ARG A 14 -8.90 9.06 -3.67
CA ARG A 14 -10.24 8.79 -3.10
C ARG A 14 -10.39 7.49 -2.29
N ARG A 15 -9.31 6.77 -1.94
CA ARG A 15 -9.38 5.69 -0.96
C ARG A 15 -9.50 6.25 0.46
N LEU A 16 -10.31 5.58 1.29
CA LEU A 16 -10.49 5.93 2.70
C LEU A 16 -9.21 5.71 3.51
N ILE A 17 -8.49 4.63 3.21
CA ILE A 17 -7.22 4.27 3.82
C ILE A 17 -6.17 4.25 2.71
N LYS A 18 -5.06 4.93 2.94
CA LYS A 18 -3.93 4.98 2.02
C LYS A 18 -2.77 4.19 2.58
N LEU A 19 -2.29 3.24 1.80
CA LEU A 19 -1.09 2.47 2.11
C LEU A 19 0.11 3.15 1.46
N THR A 20 1.18 3.36 2.23
CA THR A 20 2.45 3.88 1.69
C THR A 20 3.48 2.77 1.79
N THR A 21 4.05 2.38 0.66
CA THR A 21 5.10 1.35 0.58
C THR A 21 6.31 1.86 -0.19
N VAL A 22 7.37 1.06 -0.24
CA VAL A 22 8.55 1.36 -1.08
C VAL A 22 8.21 1.15 -2.56
N ALA A 23 7.28 0.26 -2.88
CA ALA A 23 6.70 0.08 -4.21
C ALA A 23 5.92 1.35 -4.62
N ARG A 24 6.35 1.98 -5.70
CA ARG A 24 5.78 3.23 -6.23
C ARG A 24 5.45 3.09 -7.72
N ASP A 25 4.71 4.07 -8.21
CA ASP A 25 4.35 4.19 -9.62
C ASP A 25 3.65 2.92 -10.12
N ASP A 26 4.19 2.25 -11.13
CA ASP A 26 3.56 1.08 -11.75
C ASP A 26 3.56 -0.16 -10.83
N GLN A 27 4.40 -0.16 -9.78
CA GLN A 27 4.47 -1.23 -8.78
C GLN A 27 3.61 -0.96 -7.55
N GLU A 28 2.80 0.11 -7.55
CA GLU A 28 2.05 0.54 -6.38
C GLU A 28 1.06 -0.54 -5.89
N LEU A 29 1.15 -0.85 -4.59
CA LEU A 29 0.26 -1.77 -3.90
C LEU A 29 -0.95 -1.04 -3.31
N LEU A 30 -2.15 -1.55 -3.57
CA LEU A 30 -3.39 -0.99 -3.04
C LEU A 30 -3.95 -1.89 -1.94
N LEU A 31 -4.36 -1.29 -0.83
CA LEU A 31 -4.96 -2.02 0.29
C LEU A 31 -6.40 -2.42 -0.01
N GLU A 32 -6.69 -3.71 -0.04
CA GLU A 32 -8.05 -4.25 -0.13
C GLU A 32 -8.68 -4.36 1.26
N SER A 33 -7.99 -5.04 2.18
CA SER A 33 -8.41 -5.19 3.57
C SER A 33 -7.20 -5.34 4.48
N PHE A 34 -7.41 -5.06 5.77
CA PHE A 34 -6.42 -5.33 6.80
C PHE A 34 -7.11 -5.76 8.08
N SER A 35 -6.42 -6.58 8.85
CA SER A 35 -6.81 -6.98 10.20
C SER A 35 -5.57 -7.05 11.07
N GLY A 36 -5.72 -6.87 12.37
CA GLY A 36 -4.57 -6.94 13.26
C GLY A 36 -4.95 -6.91 14.71
N THR A 37 -3.94 -7.12 15.55
CA THR A 37 -4.05 -7.16 16.99
C THR A 37 -2.99 -6.25 17.59
N GLU A 38 -3.40 -5.44 18.57
CA GLU A 38 -2.53 -4.61 19.38
C GLU A 38 -2.88 -4.81 20.86
N SER A 39 -1.87 -4.86 21.72
CA SER A 39 -2.04 -5.04 23.16
C SER A 39 -0.91 -4.33 23.91
N LEU A 40 -1.13 -4.04 25.19
CA LEU A 40 -0.18 -3.31 26.00
C LEU A 40 1.08 -4.16 26.25
N SER A 41 2.26 -3.63 25.88
CA SER A 41 3.56 -4.30 26.04
C SER A 41 3.72 -5.62 25.27
N GLU A 42 2.89 -5.83 24.24
CA GLU A 42 3.04 -6.94 23.29
C GLU A 42 3.33 -6.39 21.89
N LEU A 43 3.93 -7.21 21.02
CA LEU A 43 4.14 -6.84 19.63
C LEU A 43 2.79 -6.81 18.90
N PHE A 44 2.55 -5.72 18.18
CA PHE A 44 1.42 -5.67 17.27
C PHE A 44 1.66 -6.58 16.07
N SER A 45 0.57 -7.02 15.45
CA SER A 45 0.61 -7.73 14.17
C SER A 45 -0.52 -7.24 13.28
N PHE A 46 -0.20 -7.00 12.02
CA PHE A 46 -1.16 -6.65 10.99
C PHE A 46 -0.98 -7.55 9.78
N GLU A 47 -2.10 -8.09 9.32
CA GLU A 47 -2.22 -8.82 8.07
C GLU A 47 -2.92 -7.92 7.06
N LEU A 48 -2.33 -7.78 5.87
CA LEU A 48 -2.82 -6.91 4.82
C LEU A 48 -3.09 -7.74 3.57
N SER A 49 -4.31 -7.66 3.06
CA SER A 49 -4.64 -8.12 1.71
C SER A 49 -4.48 -6.95 0.75
N MET A 50 -3.63 -7.13 -0.25
CA MET A 50 -3.25 -6.08 -1.20
C MET A 50 -3.45 -6.55 -2.63
N ILE A 51 -3.75 -5.61 -3.51
CA ILE A 51 -3.87 -5.84 -4.95
C ILE A 51 -2.82 -5.01 -5.70
N SER A 52 -2.27 -5.60 -6.76
CA SER A 52 -1.31 -4.97 -7.67
C SER A 52 -1.89 -4.97 -9.09
N ARG A 53 -1.53 -3.97 -9.88
CA ARG A 53 -1.75 -3.98 -11.33
C ARG A 53 -0.60 -4.63 -12.09
N ASP A 54 0.56 -4.73 -11.46
CA ASP A 54 1.76 -5.37 -12.01
C ASP A 54 1.98 -6.77 -11.41
N ALA A 55 2.04 -7.77 -12.29
CA ALA A 55 2.31 -9.16 -11.93
C ALA A 55 3.81 -9.46 -11.71
N SER A 56 4.71 -8.55 -12.13
CA SER A 56 6.16 -8.65 -12.02
C SER A 56 6.73 -8.00 -10.74
N LEU A 57 5.86 -7.68 -9.78
CA LEU A 57 6.21 -7.01 -8.54
C LEU A 57 7.39 -7.64 -7.80
N GLU A 58 8.40 -6.82 -7.53
CA GLU A 58 9.60 -7.22 -6.80
C GLU A 58 9.34 -7.32 -5.28
N LEU A 59 8.56 -8.31 -4.86
CA LEU A 59 8.16 -8.49 -3.46
C LEU A 59 9.33 -8.56 -2.48
N LYS A 60 10.49 -9.08 -2.93
CA LYS A 60 11.70 -9.15 -2.08
C LYS A 60 12.21 -7.78 -1.65
N SER A 61 12.01 -6.74 -2.45
CA SER A 61 12.45 -5.40 -2.10
C SER A 61 11.58 -4.76 -1.00
N GLN A 62 10.39 -5.31 -0.76
CA GLN A 62 9.42 -4.80 0.23
C GLN A 62 9.60 -5.43 1.63
N ILE A 63 10.37 -6.51 1.75
CA ILE A 63 10.56 -7.21 3.02
C ILE A 63 11.58 -6.47 3.89
N GLY A 64 11.21 -6.15 5.12
CA GLY A 64 12.12 -5.56 6.12
C GLY A 64 12.41 -4.07 5.94
N GLN A 65 11.60 -3.38 5.14
CA GLN A 65 11.64 -1.91 4.96
C GLN A 65 10.88 -1.18 6.08
#